data_AF-A0A640T5M8-F1
#
_entry.id   AF-A0A640T5M8-F1
#
_cell.length_a   1.000
_cell.length_b   1.000
_cell.length_c   1.000
_cell.angle_alpha   90.00
_cell.angle_beta   90.00
_cell.angle_gamma   90.00
#
_symmetry.space_group_name_H-M   'P 1'
#
loop_
_entity.id
_entity.type
_entity.pdbx_description
1 polymer ?
#
loop_
_entity_poly.entity_id
_entity_poly.type
_entity_poly.pdbx_seq_one_letter_code
_entity_poly.pdbx_strand_id
1 'polypeptide(L)'
;MTELISYAYAVARDAGGSLAEALAGLPGVADAPVHLVRAGERGDVVVAVSPVPEEDFHEAALRANLEDLEWLESVARAHHRVIEALAARTTVLPLRLATVYLDDERVRSMLEARQEAFAGRLAELAAHTEWGVKIYVEAPAPTDRPAAPPADADTGLSPGRAYLSHRKAQRHAREDAYRDAEEVARRVEAAARGHAVDRVQHRVQQGELARGPGENVVNDAYLVPLGQAESFRADVSRAAEGLSGVRVEVTGPWAPYSFATPPETEPVRGAAP
;
A
#
# COMPACT_ATOMS: atom_id res chain seq x y z
N MET A 1 -16.76 -23.37 22.22
CA MET A 1 -16.85 -23.31 20.75
C MET A 1 -16.44 -21.90 20.41
N THR A 2 -15.37 -21.72 19.64
CA THR A 2 -14.96 -20.39 19.20
C THR A 2 -16.02 -19.88 18.23
N GLU A 3 -16.61 -18.74 18.54
CA GLU A 3 -17.55 -18.06 17.65
C GLU A 3 -16.78 -17.54 16.43
N LEU A 4 -17.36 -17.69 15.24
CA LEU A 4 -16.71 -17.35 13.98
C LEU A 4 -17.44 -16.19 13.34
N ILE A 5 -16.68 -15.23 12.84
CA ILE A 5 -17.18 -14.08 12.07
C ILE A 5 -16.60 -14.11 10.65
N SER A 6 -17.24 -13.40 9.73
CA SER A 6 -16.83 -13.37 8.32
C SER A 6 -15.83 -12.24 8.07
N TYR A 7 -14.58 -12.60 7.77
CA TYR A 7 -13.55 -11.68 7.30
C TYR A 7 -13.72 -11.42 5.80
N ALA A 8 -13.85 -10.17 5.39
CA ALA A 8 -14.07 -9.78 4.00
C ALA A 8 -12.80 -9.21 3.35
N TYR A 9 -12.43 -9.76 2.19
CA TYR A 9 -11.18 -9.43 1.49
C TYR A 9 -11.37 -8.37 0.42
N ALA A 10 -12.28 -8.63 -0.52
CA ALA A 10 -12.50 -7.77 -1.67
C ALA A 10 -13.89 -8.01 -2.27
N VAL A 11 -14.41 -6.96 -2.90
CA VAL A 11 -15.56 -7.05 -3.82
C VAL A 11 -15.01 -7.29 -5.22
N ALA A 12 -15.61 -8.18 -5.99
CA ALA A 12 -15.15 -8.54 -7.33
C ALA A 12 -16.32 -8.79 -8.30
N ARG A 13 -16.04 -8.77 -9.60
CA ARG A 13 -16.99 -9.21 -10.63
C ARG A 13 -16.73 -10.66 -11.03
N ASP A 14 -17.74 -11.53 -10.88
CA ASP A 14 -17.74 -12.96 -11.17
C ASP A 14 -18.77 -13.35 -12.26
N ALA A 15 -18.77 -12.63 -13.38
CA ALA A 15 -19.76 -12.85 -14.45
C ALA A 15 -19.72 -14.27 -15.06
N GLY A 16 -18.57 -14.96 -14.97
CA GLY A 16 -18.37 -16.31 -15.49
C GLY A 16 -18.44 -17.43 -14.44
N GLY A 17 -18.61 -17.10 -13.15
CA GLY A 17 -18.64 -18.09 -12.06
C GLY A 17 -17.30 -18.79 -11.79
N SER A 18 -16.18 -18.30 -12.34
CA SER A 18 -14.87 -18.95 -12.28
C SER A 18 -14.03 -18.53 -11.07
N LEU A 19 -14.43 -17.49 -10.33
CA LEU A 19 -13.61 -17.02 -9.19
C LEU A 19 -13.51 -18.04 -8.06
N ALA A 20 -14.53 -18.89 -7.88
CA ALA A 20 -14.49 -19.95 -6.87
C ALA A 20 -13.34 -20.94 -7.14
N GLU A 21 -13.03 -21.24 -8.40
CA GLU A 21 -11.91 -22.11 -8.77
C GLU A 21 -10.55 -21.46 -8.47
N ALA A 22 -10.44 -20.14 -8.67
CA ALA A 22 -9.22 -19.40 -8.35
C ALA A 22 -8.92 -19.33 -6.85
N LEU A 23 -9.97 -19.41 -6.02
CA LEU A 23 -9.87 -19.41 -4.56
C LEU A 23 -9.78 -20.82 -3.96
N ALA A 24 -10.08 -21.87 -4.73
CA ALA A 24 -10.09 -23.24 -4.25
C ALA A 24 -8.72 -23.65 -3.70
N GLY A 25 -8.67 -24.05 -2.43
CA GLY A 25 -7.44 -24.45 -1.76
C GLY A 25 -6.49 -23.31 -1.39
N LEU A 26 -6.88 -22.05 -1.63
CA LEU A 26 -6.13 -20.88 -1.19
C LEU A 26 -6.45 -20.58 0.28
N PRO A 27 -5.47 -20.64 1.20
CA PRO A 27 -5.71 -20.31 2.60
C PRO A 27 -5.86 -18.80 2.76
N GLY A 28 -6.98 -18.40 3.38
CA GLY A 28 -7.21 -17.05 3.86
C GLY A 28 -6.53 -16.78 5.20
N VAL A 29 -6.94 -15.71 5.86
CA VAL A 29 -6.58 -15.37 7.23
C VAL A 29 -6.98 -16.51 8.17
N ALA A 30 -6.13 -16.79 9.16
CA ALA A 30 -6.26 -17.94 10.07
C ALA A 30 -6.33 -19.30 9.33
N ASP A 31 -5.70 -19.38 8.15
CA ASP A 31 -5.70 -20.56 7.26
C ASP A 31 -7.10 -21.05 6.87
N ALA A 32 -8.11 -20.18 7.00
CA ALA A 32 -9.49 -20.51 6.72
C ALA A 32 -9.75 -20.61 5.20
N PRO A 33 -10.62 -21.54 4.76
CA PRO A 33 -11.01 -21.63 3.36
C PRO A 33 -11.75 -20.35 2.93
N VAL A 34 -11.40 -19.84 1.75
CA VAL A 34 -12.04 -18.65 1.18
C VAL A 34 -13.21 -19.07 0.30
N HIS A 35 -14.35 -18.40 0.45
CA HIS A 35 -15.54 -18.60 -0.38
C HIS A 35 -16.16 -17.27 -0.81
N LEU A 36 -17.14 -17.35 -1.72
CA LEU A 36 -17.79 -16.19 -2.30
C LEU A 36 -19.21 -16.03 -1.75
N VAL A 37 -19.51 -14.84 -1.25
CA VAL A 37 -20.87 -14.38 -0.94
C VAL A 37 -21.40 -13.56 -2.11
N ARG A 38 -22.62 -13.85 -2.57
CA ARG A 38 -23.28 -13.19 -3.71
C ARG A 38 -24.54 -12.44 -3.26
N ALA A 39 -24.85 -11.35 -3.97
CA ALA A 39 -26.13 -10.65 -3.84
C ALA A 39 -27.14 -11.30 -4.80
N GLY A 40 -28.12 -12.03 -4.24
CA GLY A 40 -29.10 -12.79 -5.02
C GLY A 40 -28.52 -13.92 -5.89
N GLU A 41 -29.41 -14.63 -6.59
CA GLU A 41 -29.06 -15.83 -7.39
C GLU A 41 -28.40 -15.51 -8.74
N ARG A 42 -28.54 -14.27 -9.25
CA ARG A 42 -28.05 -13.84 -10.56
C ARG A 42 -27.09 -12.66 -10.53
N GLY A 43 -26.66 -12.24 -9.33
CA GLY A 43 -25.70 -11.16 -9.18
C GLY A 43 -24.30 -11.57 -9.65
N ASP A 44 -23.66 -10.73 -10.45
CA ASP A 44 -22.28 -10.90 -10.89
C ASP A 44 -21.28 -10.18 -9.98
N VAL A 45 -21.74 -9.44 -8.97
CA VAL A 45 -20.90 -8.84 -7.94
C VAL A 45 -20.86 -9.78 -6.74
N VAL A 46 -19.66 -10.06 -6.25
CA VAL A 46 -19.40 -11.00 -5.15
C VAL A 46 -18.44 -10.40 -4.13
N VAL A 47 -18.47 -10.92 -2.91
CA VAL A 47 -17.45 -10.65 -1.87
C VAL A 47 -16.72 -11.94 -1.57
N ALA A 48 -15.39 -11.93 -1.63
CA ALA A 48 -14.59 -13.02 -1.11
C ALA A 48 -14.48 -12.88 0.41
N VAL A 49 -14.78 -13.96 1.14
CA VAL A 49 -14.78 -14.01 2.60
C VAL A 49 -14.17 -15.30 3.12
N SER A 50 -13.79 -15.33 4.39
CA SER A 50 -13.48 -16.57 5.12
C SER A 50 -13.87 -16.42 6.60
N PRO A 51 -14.18 -17.52 7.30
CA PRO A 51 -14.43 -17.46 8.74
C PRO A 51 -13.14 -17.19 9.52
N VAL A 52 -13.21 -16.36 10.57
CA VAL A 52 -12.12 -16.12 11.51
C VAL A 52 -12.63 -16.15 12.95
N PRO A 53 -11.79 -16.51 13.95
CA PRO A 53 -12.16 -16.46 15.36
C PRO A 53 -12.60 -15.05 15.79
N GLU A 54 -13.80 -14.90 16.35
CA GLU A 54 -14.29 -13.61 16.83
C GLU A 54 -13.36 -13.01 17.90
N GLU A 55 -12.81 -13.88 18.76
CA GLU A 55 -11.91 -13.50 19.84
C GLU A 55 -10.64 -12.77 19.38
N ASP A 56 -10.19 -12.97 18.14
CA ASP A 56 -9.02 -12.29 17.58
C ASP A 56 -9.36 -10.98 16.87
N PHE A 57 -10.63 -10.79 16.48
CA PHE A 57 -11.08 -9.72 15.58
C PHE A 57 -12.11 -8.77 16.20
N HIS A 58 -12.58 -9.02 17.42
CA HIS A 58 -13.34 -8.01 18.18
C HIS A 58 -12.46 -6.80 18.51
N GLU A 59 -13.07 -5.63 18.68
CA GLU A 59 -12.37 -4.33 18.68
C GLU A 59 -11.16 -4.25 19.64
N ALA A 60 -11.30 -4.77 20.86
CA ALA A 60 -10.23 -4.73 21.87
C ALA A 60 -9.05 -5.64 21.52
N ALA A 61 -9.29 -6.91 21.17
CA ALA A 61 -8.21 -7.81 20.75
C ALA A 61 -7.61 -7.40 19.42
N LEU A 62 -8.42 -6.96 18.45
CA LEU A 62 -7.93 -6.49 17.16
C LEU A 62 -6.92 -5.35 17.37
N ARG A 63 -7.22 -4.39 18.26
CA ARG A 63 -6.27 -3.31 18.56
C ARG A 63 -4.95 -3.82 19.14
N ALA A 64 -4.99 -4.77 20.06
CA ALA A 64 -3.78 -5.37 20.64
C ALA A 64 -2.99 -6.19 19.60
N ASN A 65 -3.69 -6.99 18.79
CA ASN A 65 -3.12 -7.82 17.74
C ASN A 65 -2.49 -6.97 16.62
N LEU A 66 -3.04 -5.79 16.33
CA LEU A 66 -2.44 -4.84 15.37
C LEU A 66 -1.12 -4.22 15.87
N GLU A 67 -0.83 -4.29 17.17
CA GLU A 67 0.48 -3.92 17.74
C GLU A 67 1.49 -5.09 17.68
N ASP A 68 1.02 -6.33 17.49
CA ASP A 68 1.85 -7.49 17.20
C ASP A 68 2.21 -7.52 15.71
N LEU A 69 3.48 -7.22 15.42
CA LEU A 69 4.00 -7.15 14.05
C LEU A 69 3.97 -8.51 13.34
N GLU A 70 4.18 -9.62 14.04
CA GLU A 70 4.19 -10.95 13.43
C GLU A 70 2.76 -11.36 13.05
N TRP A 71 1.81 -11.11 13.95
CA TRP A 71 0.39 -11.34 13.68
C TRP A 71 -0.10 -10.45 12.53
N LEU A 72 0.20 -9.15 12.57
CA LEU A 72 -0.18 -8.20 11.53
C LEU A 72 0.41 -8.59 10.17
N GLU A 73 1.68 -8.97 10.13
CA GLU A 73 2.33 -9.44 8.89
C GLU A 73 1.62 -10.68 8.34
N SER A 74 1.31 -11.66 9.20
CA SER A 74 0.60 -12.88 8.80
C SER A 74 -0.76 -12.56 8.18
N VAL A 75 -1.58 -11.74 8.87
CA VAL A 75 -2.91 -11.32 8.41
C VAL A 75 -2.81 -10.53 7.11
N ALA A 76 -1.88 -9.58 7.01
CA ALA A 76 -1.68 -8.77 5.81
C ALA A 76 -1.26 -9.62 4.60
N ARG A 77 -0.35 -10.59 4.78
CA ARG A 77 0.08 -11.50 3.71
C ARG A 77 -1.06 -12.39 3.23
N ALA A 78 -1.83 -12.98 4.15
CA ALA A 78 -2.97 -13.81 3.79
C ALA A 78 -4.05 -12.99 3.05
N HIS A 79 -4.36 -11.79 3.57
CA HIS A 79 -5.29 -10.86 2.95
C HIS A 79 -4.87 -10.48 1.52
N HIS A 80 -3.59 -10.11 1.35
CA HIS A 80 -3.07 -9.72 0.05
C HIS A 80 -3.09 -10.87 -0.95
N ARG A 81 -2.72 -12.09 -0.53
CA ARG A 81 -2.70 -13.27 -1.40
C ARG A 81 -4.07 -13.58 -2.01
N VAL A 82 -5.15 -13.44 -1.23
CA VAL A 82 -6.53 -13.62 -1.71
C VAL A 82 -6.87 -12.56 -2.76
N ILE A 83 -6.51 -11.31 -2.52
CA ILE A 83 -6.77 -10.21 -3.43
C ILE A 83 -5.98 -10.37 -4.73
N GLU A 84 -4.70 -10.75 -4.68
CA GLU A 84 -3.89 -11.01 -5.86
C GLU A 84 -4.48 -12.14 -6.72
N ALA A 85 -4.93 -13.23 -6.09
CA ALA A 85 -5.56 -14.34 -6.78
C ALA A 85 -6.82 -13.91 -7.54
N LEU A 86 -7.62 -13.01 -6.95
CA LEU A 86 -8.80 -12.43 -7.61
C LEU A 86 -8.43 -11.42 -8.70
N ALA A 87 -7.47 -10.53 -8.41
CA ALA A 87 -7.01 -9.49 -9.33
C ALA A 87 -6.37 -10.08 -10.61
N ALA A 88 -5.81 -11.28 -10.52
CA ALA A 88 -5.32 -12.02 -11.68
C ALA A 88 -6.43 -12.50 -12.63
N ARG A 89 -7.70 -12.44 -12.21
CA ARG A 89 -8.87 -12.93 -12.97
C ARG A 89 -9.83 -11.82 -13.37
N THR A 90 -9.96 -10.79 -12.55
CA THR A 90 -10.98 -9.76 -12.72
C THR A 90 -10.58 -8.46 -12.01
N THR A 91 -11.32 -7.39 -12.26
CA THR A 91 -11.21 -6.16 -11.47
C THR A 91 -11.76 -6.41 -10.08
N VAL A 92 -11.03 -5.92 -9.08
CA VAL A 92 -11.35 -6.07 -7.66
C VAL A 92 -11.37 -4.72 -6.96
N LEU A 93 -12.19 -4.61 -5.93
CA LEU A 93 -12.17 -3.53 -4.95
C LEU A 93 -11.65 -4.12 -3.64
N PRO A 94 -10.34 -4.00 -3.37
CA PRO A 94 -9.78 -4.37 -2.07
C PRO A 94 -10.53 -3.69 -0.93
N LEU A 95 -10.96 -4.48 0.06
CA LEU A 95 -11.47 -3.94 1.31
C LEU A 95 -10.31 -3.64 2.25
N ARG A 96 -10.54 -2.77 3.24
CA ARG A 96 -9.53 -2.47 4.25
C ARG A 96 -9.19 -3.73 5.04
N LEU A 97 -7.92 -3.84 5.46
CA LEU A 97 -7.48 -4.93 6.34
C LEU A 97 -8.38 -4.99 7.59
N ALA A 98 -8.71 -6.21 8.03
CA ALA A 98 -9.58 -6.46 9.17
C ALA A 98 -11.02 -5.92 9.02
N THR A 99 -11.54 -5.88 7.78
CA THR A 99 -12.98 -5.69 7.56
C THR A 99 -13.72 -6.98 7.90
N VAL A 100 -14.49 -6.98 8.98
CA VAL A 100 -15.23 -8.16 9.48
C VAL A 100 -16.73 -7.90 9.61
N TYR A 101 -17.52 -8.96 9.48
CA TYR A 101 -18.98 -8.98 9.62
C TYR A 101 -19.38 -10.14 10.53
N LEU A 102 -20.49 -10.00 11.26
CA LEU A 102 -20.96 -11.05 12.17
C LEU A 102 -21.13 -12.42 11.48
N ASP A 103 -21.59 -12.40 10.23
CA ASP A 103 -21.80 -13.60 9.42
C ASP A 103 -21.89 -13.24 7.92
N ASP A 104 -22.00 -14.27 7.08
CA ASP A 104 -22.16 -14.14 5.63
C ASP A 104 -23.49 -13.48 5.23
N GLU A 105 -24.53 -13.54 6.08
CA GLU A 105 -25.81 -12.90 5.81
C GLU A 105 -25.69 -11.37 5.89
N ARG A 106 -24.88 -10.87 6.83
CA ARG A 106 -24.53 -9.45 6.93
C ARG A 106 -23.67 -9.01 5.74
N VAL A 107 -22.75 -9.85 5.27
CA VAL A 107 -21.99 -9.58 4.05
C VAL A 107 -22.93 -9.49 2.84
N ARG A 108 -23.87 -10.43 2.71
CA ARG A 108 -24.88 -10.43 1.64
C ARG A 108 -25.75 -9.18 1.68
N SER A 109 -26.27 -8.85 2.86
CA SER A 109 -27.10 -7.65 3.08
C SER A 109 -26.35 -6.36 2.68
N MET A 110 -25.07 -6.26 3.03
CA MET A 110 -24.21 -5.14 2.66
C MET A 110 -24.01 -5.05 1.14
N LEU A 111 -23.78 -6.20 0.50
CA LEU A 111 -23.59 -6.30 -0.94
C LEU A 111 -24.87 -5.93 -1.70
N GLU A 112 -26.03 -6.41 -1.26
CA GLU A 112 -27.34 -6.09 -1.86
C GLU A 112 -27.67 -4.59 -1.74
N ALA A 113 -27.43 -4.00 -0.58
CA ALA A 113 -27.68 -2.57 -0.34
C ALA A 113 -26.81 -1.64 -1.19
N ARG A 114 -25.66 -2.12 -1.68
CA ARG A 114 -24.64 -1.32 -2.39
C ARG A 114 -24.28 -1.89 -3.77
N GLN A 115 -25.11 -2.78 -4.30
CA GLN A 115 -24.79 -3.56 -5.48
C GLN A 115 -24.46 -2.67 -6.70
N GLU A 116 -25.29 -1.66 -6.96
CA GLU A 116 -25.06 -0.70 -8.06
C GLU A 116 -23.78 0.12 -7.87
N ALA A 117 -23.51 0.59 -6.64
CA ALA A 117 -22.32 1.37 -6.32
C ALA A 117 -21.04 0.56 -6.54
N PHE A 118 -21.01 -0.69 -6.08
CA PHE A 118 -19.88 -1.59 -6.33
C PHE A 118 -19.73 -1.94 -7.80
N ALA A 119 -20.83 -2.25 -8.50
CA ALA A 119 -20.80 -2.55 -9.93
C ALA A 119 -20.26 -1.38 -10.76
N GLY A 120 -20.67 -0.15 -10.42
CA GLY A 120 -20.16 1.09 -11.02
C GLY A 120 -18.67 1.28 -10.77
N ARG A 121 -18.22 1.17 -9.51
CA ARG A 121 -16.80 1.34 -9.19
C ARG A 121 -15.91 0.28 -9.82
N LEU A 122 -16.36 -0.98 -9.87
CA LEU A 122 -15.69 -2.06 -10.60
C LEU A 122 -15.57 -1.75 -12.10
N ALA A 123 -16.59 -1.13 -12.70
CA ALA A 123 -16.57 -0.74 -14.11
C ALA A 123 -15.62 0.43 -14.38
N GLU A 124 -15.58 1.43 -13.49
CA GLU A 124 -14.64 2.56 -13.57
C GLU A 124 -13.17 2.10 -13.50
N LEU A 125 -12.87 1.17 -12.61
CA LEU A 125 -11.52 0.64 -12.42
C LEU A 125 -11.19 -0.50 -13.38
N ALA A 126 -12.11 -0.90 -14.25
CA ALA A 126 -11.86 -1.93 -15.25
C ALA A 126 -10.72 -1.50 -16.18
N ALA A 127 -9.84 -2.45 -16.51
CA ALA A 127 -8.65 -2.22 -17.34
C ALA A 127 -7.69 -1.13 -16.81
N HIS A 128 -7.65 -0.91 -15.49
CA HIS A 128 -6.67 -0.09 -14.81
C HIS A 128 -5.89 -0.89 -13.78
N THR A 129 -4.69 -0.42 -13.44
CA THR A 129 -3.86 -0.95 -12.37
C THR A 129 -3.27 0.20 -11.56
N GLU A 130 -2.95 -0.08 -10.30
CA GLU A 130 -2.32 0.88 -9.41
C GLU A 130 -0.80 0.72 -9.41
N TRP A 131 -0.10 1.86 -9.44
CA TRP A 131 1.34 1.94 -9.28
C TRP A 131 1.70 2.86 -8.13
N GLY A 132 2.53 2.38 -7.22
CA GLY A 132 3.07 3.15 -6.10
C GLY A 132 4.40 3.80 -6.49
N VAL A 133 4.60 5.05 -6.11
CA VAL A 133 5.86 5.78 -6.26
C VAL A 133 6.25 6.41 -4.93
N LYS A 134 7.43 6.04 -4.43
CA LYS A 134 8.00 6.62 -3.21
C LYS A 134 9.34 7.26 -3.49
N ILE A 135 9.58 8.42 -2.88
CA ILE A 135 10.88 9.12 -2.98
C ILE A 135 11.42 9.28 -1.57
N TYR A 136 12.70 8.96 -1.41
CA TYR A 136 13.44 9.02 -0.15
C TYR A 136 14.67 9.91 -0.31
N VAL A 137 14.90 10.78 0.67
CA VAL A 137 16.18 11.46 0.86
C VAL A 137 17.08 10.53 1.65
N GLU A 138 18.18 10.08 1.06
CA GLU A 138 19.08 9.15 1.75
C GLU A 138 19.83 9.84 2.88
N ALA A 139 19.99 9.14 4.00
CA ALA A 139 20.90 9.59 5.04
C ALA A 139 22.33 9.50 4.50
N PRO A 140 23.20 10.51 4.76
CA PRO A 140 24.61 10.37 4.44
C PRO A 140 25.14 9.11 5.12
N ALA A 141 25.85 8.28 4.37
CA ALA A 141 26.39 7.02 4.88
C ALA A 141 27.08 7.28 6.23
N PRO A 142 26.78 6.51 7.29
CA PRO A 142 27.57 6.60 8.50
C PRO A 142 29.00 6.26 8.09
N THR A 143 29.88 7.26 8.14
CA THR A 143 31.31 7.02 7.99
C THR A 143 31.70 6.19 9.19
N ASP A 144 31.70 4.86 9.01
CA ASP A 144 32.22 3.94 9.98
C ASP A 144 33.67 4.35 10.26
N ARG A 145 33.96 4.52 11.56
CA ARG A 145 35.19 5.02 12.18
C ARG A 145 35.35 6.56 12.19
N PRO A 146 35.55 7.19 13.37
CA PRO A 146 36.39 8.36 13.39
C PRO A 146 37.73 7.89 12.83
N ALA A 147 38.15 8.44 11.68
CA ALA A 147 39.50 8.22 11.22
C ALA A 147 40.42 8.54 12.40
N ALA A 148 41.11 7.52 12.94
CA ALA A 148 42.23 7.77 13.81
C ALA A 148 43.09 8.81 13.08
N PRO A 149 43.45 9.93 13.72
CA PRO A 149 44.15 10.99 13.02
C PRO A 149 45.38 10.36 12.37
N PRO A 150 45.64 10.59 11.06
CA PRO A 150 46.91 10.21 10.50
C PRO A 150 47.98 10.89 11.36
N ALA A 151 48.92 10.10 11.88
CA ALA A 151 49.97 10.62 12.75
C ALA A 151 50.87 11.66 12.05
N ASP A 152 50.70 11.88 10.75
CA ASP A 152 51.47 12.84 9.94
C ASP A 152 50.60 13.51 8.86
N ALA A 153 49.60 14.29 9.26
CA ALA A 153 48.95 15.24 8.33
C ALA A 153 48.87 16.64 8.96
N ASP A 154 49.82 17.47 8.54
CA ASP A 154 49.82 18.92 8.68
C ASP A 154 48.60 19.52 7.95
N THR A 155 47.44 19.53 8.59
CA THR A 155 46.23 20.20 8.07
C THR A 155 45.80 21.41 8.89
N GLY A 156 46.60 21.89 9.84
CA GLY A 156 46.44 23.21 10.48
C GLY A 156 45.10 23.52 11.17
N LEU A 157 44.21 22.55 11.38
CA LEU A 157 42.88 22.75 11.96
C LEU A 157 42.78 22.05 13.31
N SER A 158 42.34 22.78 14.34
CA SER A 158 42.08 22.19 15.65
C SER A 158 40.92 21.17 15.56
N PRO A 159 40.90 20.13 16.41
CA PRO A 159 39.85 19.10 16.41
C PRO A 159 38.41 19.67 16.44
N GLY A 160 38.19 20.79 17.12
CA GLY A 160 36.90 21.50 17.14
C GLY A 160 36.52 22.16 15.81
N ARG A 161 37.49 22.70 15.05
CA ARG A 161 37.25 23.26 13.71
C ARG A 161 36.99 22.16 12.67
N ALA A 162 37.67 21.03 12.78
CA ALA A 162 37.41 19.85 11.94
C ALA A 162 35.99 19.31 12.15
N TYR A 163 35.56 19.19 13.41
CA TYR A 163 34.19 18.80 13.77
C TYR A 163 33.12 19.77 13.22
N LEU A 164 33.30 21.08 13.42
CA LEU A 164 32.36 22.09 12.91
C LEU A 164 32.31 22.12 11.37
N SER A 165 33.46 21.94 10.70
CA SER A 165 33.54 21.84 9.24
C SER A 165 32.77 20.62 8.72
N HIS A 166 32.99 19.45 9.33
CA HIS A 166 32.27 18.23 8.99
C HIS A 166 30.76 18.37 9.20
N ARG A 167 30.33 18.97 10.32
CA ARG A 167 28.90 19.23 10.60
C ARG A 167 28.27 20.19 9.61
N LYS A 168 29.01 21.24 9.18
CA LYS A 168 28.56 22.19 8.16
C LYS A 168 28.44 21.51 6.78
N ALA A 169 29.41 20.67 6.41
CA ALA A 169 29.37 19.90 5.17
C ALA A 169 28.20 18.91 5.14
N GLN A 170 27.94 18.20 6.24
CA GLN A 170 26.76 17.33 6.37
C GLN A 170 25.44 18.10 6.21
N ARG A 171 25.32 19.27 6.83
CA ARG A 171 24.12 20.11 6.71
C ARG A 171 23.89 20.55 5.27
N HIS A 172 24.94 21.01 4.58
CA HIS A 172 24.83 21.39 3.17
C HIS A 172 24.48 20.20 2.27
N ALA A 173 25.15 19.05 2.45
CA ALA A 173 24.83 17.84 1.68
C ALA A 173 23.36 17.40 1.87
N ARG A 174 22.82 17.55 3.09
CA ARG A 174 21.39 17.27 3.34
C ARG A 174 20.48 18.29 2.66
N GLU A 175 20.79 19.58 2.74
CA GLU A 175 20.04 20.63 2.01
C GLU A 175 20.06 20.40 0.49
N ASP A 176 21.20 19.98 -0.05
CA ASP A 176 21.34 19.63 -1.46
C ASP A 176 20.46 18.42 -1.82
N ALA A 177 20.51 17.35 -1.02
CA ALA A 177 19.70 16.15 -1.24
C ALA A 177 18.17 16.42 -1.20
N TYR A 178 17.70 17.35 -0.36
CA TYR A 178 16.29 17.77 -0.39
C TYR A 178 15.95 18.53 -1.67
N ARG A 179 16.80 19.45 -2.12
CA ARG A 179 16.58 20.18 -3.39
C ARG A 179 16.56 19.23 -4.57
N ASP A 180 17.46 18.25 -4.58
CA ASP A 180 17.51 17.19 -5.58
C ASP A 180 16.25 16.33 -5.51
N ALA A 181 15.78 15.94 -4.32
CA ALA A 181 14.56 15.16 -4.15
C ALA A 181 13.31 15.91 -4.64
N GLU A 182 13.21 17.22 -4.41
CA GLU A 182 12.14 18.05 -4.98
C GLU A 182 12.20 18.10 -6.50
N GLU A 183 13.41 18.16 -7.08
CA GLU A 183 13.58 18.11 -8.53
C GLU A 183 13.17 16.76 -9.12
N VAL A 184 13.62 15.65 -8.51
CA VAL A 184 13.18 14.30 -8.89
C VAL A 184 11.66 14.19 -8.77
N ALA A 185 11.06 14.65 -7.68
CA ALA A 185 9.62 14.60 -7.47
C ALA A 185 8.86 15.33 -8.59
N ARG A 186 9.30 16.52 -9.00
CA ARG A 186 8.69 17.26 -10.12
C ARG A 186 8.80 16.50 -11.44
N ARG A 187 9.96 15.91 -11.74
CA ARG A 187 10.18 15.13 -12.98
C ARG A 187 9.33 13.88 -13.00
N VAL A 188 9.30 13.14 -11.90
CA VAL A 188 8.53 11.90 -11.74
C VAL A 188 7.03 12.19 -11.82
N GLU A 189 6.54 13.23 -11.15
CA GLU A 189 5.13 13.63 -11.25
C GLU A 189 4.75 14.00 -12.68
N ALA A 190 5.59 14.76 -13.39
CA ALA A 190 5.34 15.14 -14.77
C ALA A 190 5.29 13.91 -15.70
N ALA A 191 6.21 12.95 -15.53
CA ALA A 191 6.20 11.69 -16.27
C ALA A 191 4.94 10.86 -15.97
N ALA A 192 4.60 10.71 -14.69
CA ALA A 192 3.45 9.94 -14.24
C ALA A 192 2.12 10.52 -14.77
N ARG A 193 1.94 11.84 -14.73
CA ARG A 193 0.75 12.54 -15.26
C ARG A 193 0.53 12.34 -16.75
N GLY A 194 1.56 12.00 -17.52
CA GLY A 194 1.42 11.68 -18.94
C GLY A 194 0.68 10.36 -19.22
N HIS A 195 0.57 9.49 -18.21
CA HIS A 195 0.04 8.12 -18.36
C HIS A 195 -1.11 7.79 -17.39
N ALA A 196 -1.07 8.36 -16.19
CA ALA A 196 -2.06 8.10 -15.14
C ALA A 196 -3.36 8.90 -15.36
N VAL A 197 -4.50 8.29 -15.05
CA VAL A 197 -5.82 8.94 -15.10
C VAL A 197 -6.24 9.53 -13.75
N ASP A 198 -5.64 9.06 -12.66
CA ASP A 198 -5.90 9.56 -11.32
C ASP A 198 -4.66 9.40 -10.42
N ARG A 199 -4.60 10.15 -9.32
CA ARG A 199 -3.50 10.15 -8.34
C ARG A 199 -4.05 10.33 -6.93
N VAL A 200 -3.58 9.48 -6.01
CA VAL A 200 -3.77 9.64 -4.57
C VAL A 200 -2.42 9.91 -3.92
N GLN A 201 -2.32 11.01 -3.19
CA GLN A 201 -1.14 11.32 -2.37
C GLN A 201 -1.35 10.78 -0.96
N HIS A 202 -0.52 9.83 -0.55
CA HIS A 202 -0.55 9.24 0.79
C HIS A 202 0.32 10.04 1.76
N ARG A 203 0.10 9.82 3.05
CA ARG A 203 1.03 10.30 4.08
C ARG A 203 2.39 9.64 3.86
N VAL A 204 3.45 10.44 3.96
CA VAL A 204 4.82 9.93 3.94
C VAL A 204 5.04 9.01 5.14
N GLN A 205 5.78 7.93 4.94
CA GLN A 205 6.04 6.95 6.00
C GLN A 205 6.95 7.56 7.07
N GLN A 206 6.52 7.48 8.34
CA GLN A 206 7.25 7.95 9.53
C GLN A 206 7.18 6.88 10.63
N GLY A 207 8.16 6.86 11.54
CA GLY A 207 8.15 5.99 12.74
C GLY A 207 8.82 4.63 12.56
N GLU A 208 8.59 3.72 13.52
CA GLU A 208 9.28 2.41 13.63
C GLU A 208 9.04 1.44 12.46
N LEU A 209 8.03 1.71 11.63
CA LEU A 209 7.71 0.98 10.39
C LEU A 209 8.54 1.46 9.19
N ALA A 210 9.18 2.62 9.28
CA ALA A 210 10.13 3.12 8.28
C ALA A 210 11.53 2.53 8.53
N ARG A 211 11.64 1.19 8.70
CA ARG A 211 12.93 0.50 8.87
C ARG A 211 13.65 0.44 7.52
N GLY A 212 14.25 1.56 7.12
CA GLY A 212 15.10 1.68 5.95
C GLY A 212 15.94 2.96 6.04
N PRO A 213 17.10 3.03 5.35
CA PRO A 213 17.89 4.24 5.30
C PRO A 213 17.15 5.34 4.53
N GLY A 214 17.02 6.53 5.14
CA GLY A 214 16.50 7.73 4.50
C GLY A 214 15.09 8.16 4.94
N GLU A 215 14.74 9.40 4.63
CA GLU A 215 13.48 10.05 4.96
C GLU A 215 12.53 10.02 3.77
N ASN A 216 11.33 9.46 3.93
CA ASN A 216 10.33 9.45 2.87
C ASN A 216 9.73 10.85 2.67
N VAL A 217 9.82 11.37 1.45
CA VAL A 217 9.33 12.72 1.09
C VAL A 217 8.16 12.68 0.10
N VAL A 218 7.99 11.59 -0.65
CA VAL A 218 6.84 11.35 -1.52
C VAL A 218 6.34 9.92 -1.33
N ASN A 219 5.02 9.76 -1.29
CA ASN A 219 4.34 8.47 -1.27
C ASN A 219 3.02 8.61 -2.05
N ASP A 220 3.08 8.37 -3.35
CA ASP A 220 1.95 8.54 -4.27
C ASP A 220 1.49 7.19 -4.82
N ALA A 221 0.19 7.08 -5.09
CA ALA A 221 -0.39 6.03 -5.89
C ALA A 221 -0.99 6.63 -7.18
N TYR A 222 -0.78 5.95 -8.31
CA TYR A 222 -1.25 6.35 -9.63
C TYR A 222 -2.15 5.27 -10.21
N LEU A 223 -3.33 5.67 -10.72
CA LEU A 223 -4.20 4.79 -11.47
C LEU A 223 -3.84 4.86 -12.94
N VAL A 224 -3.38 3.76 -13.52
CA VAL A 224 -2.83 3.71 -14.88
C VAL A 224 -3.62 2.73 -15.74
N PRO A 225 -4.11 3.13 -16.93
CA PRO A 225 -4.70 2.20 -17.88
C PRO A 225 -3.72 1.08 -18.24
N LEU A 226 -4.18 -0.17 -18.35
CA LEU A 226 -3.31 -1.33 -18.61
C LEU A 226 -2.41 -1.16 -19.84
N GLY A 227 -2.92 -0.54 -20.91
CA GLY A 227 -2.15 -0.26 -22.13
C GLY A 227 -0.99 0.73 -21.95
N GLN A 228 -1.01 1.54 -20.89
CA GLN A 228 0.00 2.54 -20.57
C GLN A 228 0.98 2.08 -19.47
N ALA A 229 0.74 0.93 -18.84
CA ALA A 229 1.47 0.49 -17.65
C ALA A 229 2.99 0.37 -17.87
N GLU A 230 3.42 -0.20 -18.99
CA GLU A 230 4.85 -0.33 -19.31
C GLU A 230 5.50 1.02 -19.62
N SER A 231 4.81 1.90 -20.35
CA SER A 231 5.30 3.25 -20.63
C SER A 231 5.38 4.10 -19.36
N PHE A 232 4.39 4.01 -18.48
CA PHE A 232 4.42 4.63 -17.16
C PHE A 232 5.65 4.19 -16.38
N ARG A 233 5.88 2.88 -16.24
CA ARG A 233 7.03 2.35 -15.51
C ARG A 233 8.34 2.85 -16.10
N ALA A 234 8.50 2.75 -17.42
CA ALA A 234 9.73 3.15 -18.10
C ALA A 234 10.04 4.64 -17.96
N ASP A 235 9.05 5.51 -18.15
CA ASP A 235 9.25 6.96 -18.10
C ASP A 235 9.44 7.47 -16.66
N VAL A 236 8.72 6.89 -15.68
CA VAL A 236 8.93 7.20 -14.26
C VAL A 236 10.33 6.76 -13.80
N SER A 237 10.75 5.54 -14.17
CA SER A 237 12.12 5.08 -13.85
C SER A 237 13.19 5.97 -14.48
N ARG A 238 13.02 6.38 -15.75
CA ARG A 238 13.95 7.31 -16.41
C ARG A 238 13.96 8.68 -15.72
N ALA A 239 12.80 9.18 -15.30
CA ALA A 239 12.68 10.46 -14.59
C ALA A 239 13.32 10.43 -13.18
N ALA A 240 13.44 9.23 -12.59
CA ALA A 240 14.06 9.00 -11.29
C ALA A 240 15.61 8.96 -11.33
N GLU A 241 16.22 8.86 -12.50
CA GLU A 241 17.68 8.76 -12.64
C GLU A 241 18.40 10.12 -12.45
N GLY A 242 19.67 10.04 -12.05
CA GLY A 242 20.63 11.13 -12.26
C GLY A 242 20.93 12.05 -11.07
N LEU A 243 20.35 11.82 -9.88
CA LEU A 243 20.62 12.62 -8.68
C LEU A 243 21.07 11.74 -7.50
N SER A 244 22.25 12.04 -6.95
CA SER A 244 22.84 11.31 -5.82
C SER A 244 22.14 11.67 -4.51
N GLY A 245 21.95 10.70 -3.61
CA GLY A 245 21.31 10.93 -2.31
C GLY A 245 19.78 10.96 -2.36
N VAL A 246 19.19 10.61 -3.50
CA VAL A 246 17.75 10.42 -3.69
C VAL A 246 17.51 8.99 -4.14
N ARG A 247 16.61 8.28 -3.45
CA ARG A 247 16.16 6.94 -3.84
C ARG A 247 14.69 6.97 -4.20
N VAL A 248 14.37 6.48 -5.40
CA VAL A 248 12.99 6.34 -5.87
C VAL A 248 12.64 4.87 -5.94
N GLU A 249 11.49 4.51 -5.37
CA GLU A 249 10.91 3.18 -5.47
C GLU A 249 9.63 3.25 -6.29
N VAL A 250 9.53 2.40 -7.30
CA VAL A 250 8.32 2.21 -8.10
C VAL A 250 7.83 0.80 -7.86
N THR A 251 6.58 0.65 -7.43
CA THR A 251 5.98 -0.65 -7.11
C THR A 251 4.68 -0.84 -7.89
N GLY A 252 4.38 -2.09 -8.24
CA GLY A 252 3.20 -2.47 -9.03
C GLY A 252 3.59 -3.39 -10.19
N PRO A 253 2.61 -3.79 -11.02
CA PRO A 253 1.19 -3.43 -10.94
C PRO A 253 0.48 -4.03 -9.71
N TRP A 254 -0.33 -3.23 -9.03
CA TRP A 254 -1.16 -3.67 -7.89
C TRP A 254 -2.65 -3.66 -8.23
N ALA A 255 -3.43 -4.38 -7.43
CA ALA A 255 -4.87 -4.13 -7.31
C ALA A 255 -5.11 -2.68 -6.84
N PRO A 256 -6.23 -2.05 -7.20
CA PRO A 256 -6.44 -0.62 -6.99
C PRO A 256 -6.83 -0.26 -5.54
N TYR A 257 -6.00 -0.61 -4.57
CA TYR A 257 -6.22 -0.37 -3.13
C TYR A 257 -6.56 1.09 -2.82
N SER A 258 -5.79 2.03 -3.36
CA SER A 258 -5.94 3.46 -3.10
C SER A 258 -7.18 4.06 -3.78
N PHE A 259 -7.71 3.37 -4.79
CA PHE A 259 -8.86 3.81 -5.58
C PHE A 259 -10.11 2.97 -5.32
N ALA A 260 -10.03 1.91 -4.52
CA ALA A 260 -11.14 0.97 -4.30
C ALA A 260 -12.35 1.63 -3.62
N THR A 261 -12.08 2.56 -2.70
CA THR A 261 -13.10 3.34 -2.00
C THR A 261 -13.04 4.78 -2.54
N PRO A 262 -14.16 5.39 -2.96
CA PRO A 262 -14.19 6.82 -3.20
C PRO A 262 -13.69 7.56 -1.95
N PRO A 263 -12.93 8.67 -2.05
CA PRO A 263 -12.57 9.46 -0.87
C PRO A 263 -13.84 9.76 -0.07
N GLU A 264 -13.88 9.28 1.18
CA GLU A 264 -15.10 9.18 1.98
C GLU A 264 -15.88 10.50 1.98
N THR A 265 -17.17 10.43 1.64
CA THR A 265 -18.16 11.12 2.48
C THR A 265 -18.15 10.35 3.79
N GLU A 266 -17.75 11.01 4.87
CA GLU A 266 -17.50 10.42 6.19
C GLU A 266 -18.53 9.35 6.58
N PRO A 267 -18.10 8.23 7.22
CA PRO A 267 -19.04 7.28 7.77
C PRO A 267 -19.88 7.99 8.85
N VAL A 268 -21.20 7.96 8.65
CA VAL A 268 -22.17 8.33 9.69
C VAL A 268 -21.86 7.48 10.91
N ARG A 269 -21.31 8.13 11.95
CA ARG A 269 -21.23 7.56 13.29
C ARG A 269 -22.65 7.27 13.77
N GLY A 270 -22.93 6.01 14.05
CA GLY A 270 -24.01 5.61 14.94
C GLY A 270 -25.05 4.69 14.32
N ALA A 271 -25.01 3.43 14.74
CA ALA A 271 -26.17 2.74 15.32
C ALA A 271 -25.68 1.40 15.89
N ALA A 272 -25.23 1.42 17.15
CA ALA A 272 -25.36 0.25 18.00
C ALA A 272 -26.74 0.34 18.69
N PRO A 273 -27.48 -0.77 18.86
CA PRO A 273 -28.59 -0.81 19.81
C PRO A 273 -28.11 -0.66 21.26
#